data_AF-A0ABD3T5Q6-F1
#
_entry.id   AF-A0ABD3T5Q6-F1
#
_cell.length_a   1.000
_cell.length_b   1.000
_cell.length_c   1.000
_cell.angle_alpha   90.00
_cell.angle_beta   90.00
_cell.angle_gamma   90.00
#
_symmetry.space_group_name_H-M   'P 1'
#
loop_
_entity.id
_entity.type
_entity.pdbx_description
1 polymer ?
#
loop_
_entity_poly.entity_id
_entity_poly.type
_entity_poly.pdbx_seq_one_letter_code
_entity_poly.pdbx_strand_id
1 'polypeptide(L)'
;MCYVWKYIFVQHEPIVQPLIIIIIIIIIIIIIIIIIIIIIIIIINIGKICEYFSYNMNSIESKRKHFAYDGAFKLNIIEYTEANNCCITCIYVSITIFIQYNLRRGELPLLHKQFGLYYEDVVKNSIIDAVKGSIPVYSTRQLILNRLQVQEIISKAIRDRLGGTCCRPGCAYNGSCDSGCVPYSSCADNQKGLYLDVKGTQIGKLVIPDDVENRFLRVLILQEESAREKFYQEAQVVRKETEKMVAQTKNDAQEIKQNATVLSEYIGTVSKANYSAAIDNARVIGLKKLFNNLNITDQKYKSSFDYLRTLKDLSNIFLTVDFQQRIAGSFGSSSK
;
A
#
# COMPACT_ATOMS: atom_id res chain seq x y z
N MET A 1 -77.48 -23.01 -87.66
CA MET A 1 -77.84 -22.38 -86.37
C MET A 1 -76.55 -22.07 -85.65
N CYS A 2 -76.29 -20.93 -85.05
CA CYS A 2 -76.97 -19.65 -84.99
C CYS A 2 -75.96 -18.74 -84.27
N TYR A 3 -75.85 -17.50 -84.74
CA TYR A 3 -75.66 -16.28 -83.97
C TYR A 3 -74.52 -16.22 -82.94
N VAL A 4 -73.49 -15.43 -83.28
CA VAL A 4 -73.30 -14.07 -82.73
C VAL A 4 -72.81 -14.13 -81.29
N TRP A 5 -71.60 -13.65 -81.04
CA TRP A 5 -71.37 -12.58 -80.06
C TRP A 5 -70.06 -11.87 -80.40
N LYS A 6 -70.28 -10.71 -81.02
CA LYS A 6 -69.37 -9.61 -81.27
C LYS A 6 -69.36 -8.80 -79.96
N TYR A 7 -68.19 -8.51 -79.40
CA TYR A 7 -67.77 -7.22 -78.80
C TYR A 7 -66.76 -7.34 -77.64
N ILE A 8 -65.83 -6.38 -77.66
CA ILE A 8 -65.02 -5.86 -76.54
C ILE A 8 -63.87 -6.78 -76.09
N PHE A 9 -62.67 -6.54 -76.62
CA PHE A 9 -61.51 -6.39 -75.74
C PHE A 9 -60.49 -5.43 -76.38
N VAL A 10 -60.61 -4.19 -75.90
CA VAL A 10 -59.63 -3.12 -75.73
C VAL A 10 -58.18 -3.45 -76.14
N GLN A 11 -57.66 -2.63 -77.04
CA GLN A 11 -56.23 -2.46 -77.31
C GLN A 11 -55.47 -2.22 -75.99
N HIS A 12 -54.59 -3.14 -75.60
CA HIS A 12 -53.53 -2.85 -74.66
C HIS A 12 -52.17 -2.90 -75.38
N GLU A 13 -51.44 -1.81 -75.21
CA GLU A 13 -50.24 -1.39 -75.91
C GLU A 13 -49.09 -2.42 -75.86
N PRO A 14 -48.22 -2.48 -76.89
CA PRO A 14 -47.08 -3.39 -76.95
C PRO A 14 -45.89 -2.91 -76.10
N ILE A 15 -46.14 -2.30 -74.93
CA ILE A 15 -45.09 -1.74 -74.05
C ILE A 15 -44.82 -2.67 -72.84
N VAL A 16 -45.71 -3.62 -72.56
CA VAL A 16 -45.55 -4.53 -71.41
C VAL A 16 -44.52 -5.64 -71.66
N GLN A 17 -44.34 -6.06 -72.93
CA GLN A 17 -43.35 -7.10 -73.27
C GLN A 17 -41.89 -6.71 -73.00
N PRO A 18 -41.39 -5.51 -73.38
CA PRO A 18 -40.00 -5.16 -73.07
C PRO A 18 -39.74 -4.98 -71.57
N LEU A 19 -40.73 -4.49 -70.80
CA LEU A 19 -40.61 -4.34 -69.35
C LEU A 19 -40.47 -5.68 -68.62
N ILE A 20 -41.23 -6.70 -69.03
CA ILE A 20 -41.11 -8.04 -68.46
C ILE A 20 -39.72 -8.64 -68.75
N ILE A 21 -39.19 -8.43 -69.96
CA ILE A 21 -37.85 -8.91 -70.34
C ILE A 21 -36.77 -8.21 -69.49
N ILE A 22 -36.89 -6.90 -69.28
CA ILE A 22 -35.95 -6.15 -68.42
C ILE A 22 -35.99 -6.67 -66.97
N ILE A 23 -37.18 -6.93 -66.42
CA ILE A 23 -37.33 -7.47 -65.06
C ILE A 23 -36.69 -8.86 -64.95
N ILE A 24 -36.87 -9.73 -65.95
CA ILE A 24 -36.25 -11.06 -65.96
C ILE A 24 -34.72 -10.95 -66.02
N ILE A 25 -34.17 -10.04 -66.83
CA ILE A 25 -32.73 -9.81 -66.91
C ILE A 25 -32.17 -9.33 -65.56
N ILE A 26 -32.87 -8.41 -64.88
CA ILE A 26 -32.46 -7.92 -63.56
C ILE A 26 -32.45 -9.06 -62.52
N ILE A 27 -33.46 -9.93 -62.53
CA ILE A 27 -33.53 -11.08 -61.61
C ILE A 27 -32.36 -12.04 -61.86
N ILE A 28 -32.02 -12.32 -63.13
CA ILE A 28 -30.88 -13.18 -63.47
C ILE A 28 -29.56 -12.57 -62.99
N ILE A 29 -29.36 -11.26 -63.15
CA ILE A 29 -28.16 -10.57 -62.65
C ILE A 29 -28.04 -10.68 -61.14
N ILE A 30 -29.14 -10.50 -60.40
CA ILE A 30 -29.15 -10.63 -58.93
C ILE A 30 -28.76 -12.05 -58.50
N ILE A 31 -29.29 -13.08 -59.18
CA ILE A 31 -28.95 -14.48 -58.88
C ILE A 31 -27.45 -14.75 -59.12
N ILE A 32 -26.88 -14.23 -60.21
CA ILE A 32 -25.45 -14.37 -60.51
C ILE A 32 -24.59 -13.70 -59.42
N ILE A 33 -24.97 -12.51 -58.95
CA ILE A 33 -24.26 -11.81 -57.86
C ILE A 33 -24.29 -12.63 -56.57
N ILE A 34 -25.44 -13.21 -56.21
CA ILE A 34 -25.57 -14.05 -55.01
C ILE A 34 -24.66 -15.28 -55.09
N ILE A 35 -24.59 -15.94 -56.26
CA ILE A 35 -23.71 -17.10 -56.47
C ILE A 35 -22.24 -16.71 -56.32
N ILE A 36 -21.82 -15.57 -56.85
CA ILE A 36 -20.44 -15.05 -56.71
C ILE A 36 -20.10 -14.78 -55.24
N ILE A 37 -21.02 -14.19 -54.48
CA ILE A 37 -20.83 -13.93 -53.04
C ILE A 37 -20.66 -15.25 -52.27
N ILE A 38 -21.47 -16.27 -52.56
CA ILE A 38 -21.36 -17.59 -51.92
C ILE A 38 -19.99 -18.23 -52.22
N ILE A 39 -19.51 -18.15 -53.47
CA ILE A 39 -18.18 -18.66 -53.86
C ILE A 39 -17.07 -17.94 -53.09
N ILE A 40 -17.14 -16.60 -52.95
CA ILE A 40 -16.15 -15.83 -52.18
C ILE A 40 -16.16 -16.25 -50.70
N ILE A 41 -17.33 -16.44 -50.09
CA ILE A 41 -17.44 -16.89 -48.69
C ILE A 41 -16.83 -18.29 -48.52
N ILE A 42 -17.06 -19.20 -49.47
CA ILE A 42 -16.46 -20.54 -49.48
C ILE A 42 -14.94 -20.44 -49.60
N ILE A 43 -14.41 -19.61 -50.51
CA ILE A 43 -12.95 -19.40 -50.67
C ILE A 43 -12.33 -18.83 -49.40
N ILE A 44 -12.95 -17.86 -48.75
CA ILE A 44 -12.46 -17.28 -47.48
C ILE A 44 -12.47 -18.33 -46.35
N ASN A 45 -13.52 -19.16 -46.26
CA ASN A 45 -13.58 -20.22 -45.25
C ASN A 45 -12.56 -21.33 -45.51
N ILE A 46 -12.32 -21.71 -46.77
CA ILE A 46 -11.25 -22.66 -47.12
C ILE A 46 -9.88 -22.05 -46.82
N GLY A 47 -9.68 -20.75 -47.10
CA GLY A 47 -8.45 -20.03 -46.76
C GLY A 47 -8.14 -20.06 -45.25
N LYS A 48 -9.14 -19.88 -44.40
CA LYS A 48 -8.98 -20.01 -42.93
C LYS A 48 -8.65 -21.44 -42.50
N ILE A 49 -9.21 -22.46 -43.17
CA ILE A 49 -8.88 -23.86 -42.91
C ILE A 49 -7.46 -24.19 -43.39
N CYS A 50 -7.01 -23.58 -44.50
CA CYS A 50 -5.66 -23.74 -45.04
C CYS A 50 -4.59 -22.97 -44.24
N GLU A 51 -4.88 -21.82 -43.64
CA GLU A 51 -3.97 -21.16 -42.70
C GLU A 51 -3.76 -22.01 -41.43
N TYR A 52 -4.80 -22.70 -40.95
CA TYR A 52 -4.67 -23.68 -39.87
C TYR A 52 -3.82 -24.90 -40.26
N PHE A 53 -3.78 -25.29 -41.53
CA PHE A 53 -2.95 -26.41 -42.01
C PHE A 53 -1.52 -26.01 -42.39
N SER A 54 -1.31 -24.80 -42.93
CA SER A 54 0.01 -24.28 -43.32
C SER A 54 0.86 -23.90 -42.11
N TYR A 55 0.24 -23.34 -41.05
CA TYR A 55 0.94 -23.11 -39.78
C TYR A 55 1.35 -24.41 -39.08
N ASN A 56 0.71 -25.54 -39.41
CA ASN A 56 1.01 -26.84 -38.83
C ASN A 56 2.12 -27.59 -39.58
N MET A 57 2.21 -27.45 -40.92
CA MET A 57 3.25 -28.13 -41.71
C MET A 57 4.61 -27.39 -41.77
N ASN A 58 4.64 -26.05 -41.74
CA ASN A 58 5.91 -25.32 -41.66
C ASN A 58 6.58 -25.41 -40.28
N SER A 59 5.83 -25.83 -39.24
CA SER A 59 6.43 -26.20 -37.95
C SER A 59 7.07 -27.60 -37.97
N ILE A 60 6.73 -28.46 -38.94
CA ILE A 60 7.21 -29.85 -38.99
C ILE A 60 8.55 -29.96 -39.72
N GLU A 61 8.84 -29.09 -40.69
CA GLU A 61 10.13 -29.15 -41.42
C GLU A 61 11.28 -28.41 -40.73
N SER A 62 11.04 -27.44 -39.85
CA SER A 62 12.10 -26.91 -38.96
C SER A 62 12.32 -27.77 -37.70
N LYS A 63 11.36 -28.64 -37.35
CA LYS A 63 11.43 -29.61 -36.23
C LYS A 63 12.28 -30.86 -36.52
N ARG A 64 12.99 -30.93 -37.65
CA ARG A 64 13.88 -32.08 -37.95
C ARG A 64 15.19 -32.13 -37.15
N LYS A 65 15.45 -31.20 -36.21
CA LYS A 65 16.63 -31.31 -35.34
C LYS A 65 16.36 -31.46 -33.84
N HIS A 66 15.22 -31.02 -33.30
CA HIS A 66 14.87 -31.26 -31.89
C HIS A 66 13.35 -31.44 -31.72
N PHE A 67 12.92 -32.61 -31.26
CA PHE A 67 11.53 -32.90 -30.85
C PHE A 67 11.22 -32.17 -29.53
N ALA A 68 11.11 -30.84 -29.58
CA ALA A 68 10.63 -30.03 -28.48
C ALA A 68 9.16 -29.70 -28.75
N TYR A 69 8.27 -30.20 -27.89
CA TYR A 69 6.88 -29.75 -27.83
C TYR A 69 6.79 -28.61 -26.82
N ASP A 70 6.14 -27.52 -27.23
CA ASP A 70 5.82 -26.39 -26.37
C ASP A 70 4.29 -26.35 -26.19
N GLY A 71 3.83 -26.43 -24.94
CA GLY A 71 2.42 -26.51 -24.60
C GLY A 71 2.06 -25.56 -23.48
N ALA A 72 1.01 -24.77 -23.67
CA ALA A 72 0.41 -23.91 -22.66
C ALA A 72 -0.83 -24.59 -22.07
N PHE A 73 -0.83 -24.84 -20.77
CA PHE A 73 -1.94 -25.48 -20.07
C PHE A 73 -2.61 -24.49 -19.13
N LYS A 74 -3.91 -24.26 -19.31
CA LYS A 74 -4.72 -23.52 -18.35
C LYS A 74 -5.35 -24.51 -17.37
N LEU A 75 -5.01 -24.36 -16.11
CA LEU A 75 -5.49 -25.19 -15.01
C LEU A 75 -6.43 -24.38 -14.14
N ASN A 76 -7.61 -24.93 -13.87
CA ASN A 76 -8.47 -24.43 -12.82
C ASN A 76 -8.25 -25.31 -11.59
N ILE A 77 -7.73 -24.72 -10.54
CA ILE A 77 -7.42 -25.41 -9.28
C ILE A 77 -8.40 -24.90 -8.25
N ILE A 78 -9.02 -25.84 -7.55
CA ILE A 78 -9.87 -25.55 -6.41
C ILE A 78 -8.96 -25.69 -5.20
N GLU A 79 -8.66 -24.57 -4.54
CA GLU A 79 -7.88 -24.59 -3.30
C GLU A 79 -8.83 -25.02 -2.18
N TYR A 80 -8.62 -26.22 -1.63
CA TYR A 80 -9.25 -26.67 -0.40
C TYR A 80 -8.30 -26.36 0.75
N THR A 81 -8.57 -25.29 1.49
CA THR A 81 -7.91 -25.08 2.78
C THR A 81 -8.53 -26.02 3.80
N GLU A 82 -7.88 -27.15 4.08
CA GLU A 82 -8.16 -27.94 5.28
C GLU A 82 -7.64 -27.17 6.50
N ALA A 83 -8.56 -26.43 7.13
CA ALA A 83 -8.49 -26.16 8.55
C ALA A 83 -9.80 -26.66 9.16
N ASN A 84 -9.66 -27.51 10.17
CA ASN A 84 -10.73 -28.05 11.00
C ASN A 84 -11.88 -27.03 11.20
N ASN A 85 -13.10 -27.46 10.89
CA ASN A 85 -14.37 -26.75 11.07
C ASN A 85 -14.60 -25.48 10.20
N CYS A 86 -15.64 -25.59 9.36
CA CYS A 86 -16.38 -24.52 8.68
C CYS A 86 -15.79 -24.00 7.34
N CYS A 87 -16.07 -24.73 6.25
CA CYS A 87 -15.94 -24.22 4.88
C CYS A 87 -16.96 -23.11 4.61
N ILE A 88 -16.52 -21.86 4.57
CA ILE A 88 -17.27 -20.73 3.98
C ILE A 88 -16.54 -20.13 2.75
N THR A 89 -15.29 -20.49 2.46
CA THR A 89 -14.57 -19.92 1.29
C THR A 89 -13.67 -20.92 0.60
N CYS A 90 -14.22 -21.67 -0.36
CA CYS A 90 -13.42 -22.30 -1.41
C CYS A 90 -12.95 -21.20 -2.36
N ILE A 91 -11.63 -21.02 -2.50
CA ILE A 91 -11.06 -20.04 -3.43
C ILE A 91 -10.68 -20.78 -4.71
N TYR A 92 -11.22 -20.31 -5.84
CA TYR A 92 -10.91 -20.85 -7.16
C TYR A 92 -9.74 -20.06 -7.74
N VAL A 93 -8.59 -20.70 -7.92
CA VAL A 93 -7.41 -20.05 -8.50
C VAL A 93 -7.12 -20.69 -9.85
N SER A 94 -7.00 -19.87 -10.90
CA SER A 94 -6.63 -20.36 -12.23
C SER A 94 -5.15 -20.08 -12.50
N ILE A 95 -4.40 -21.10 -12.87
CA ILE A 95 -2.96 -21.02 -13.12
C ILE A 95 -2.69 -21.47 -14.54
N THR A 96 -1.97 -20.65 -15.29
CA THR A 96 -1.44 -21.07 -16.59
C THR A 96 -0.02 -21.59 -16.39
N ILE A 97 0.33 -22.73 -16.98
CA ILE A 97 1.68 -23.30 -16.91
C ILE A 97 2.15 -23.61 -18.32
N PHE A 98 3.38 -23.20 -18.63
CA PHE A 98 4.07 -23.51 -19.87
C PHE A 98 5.10 -24.59 -19.61
N ILE A 99 5.12 -25.62 -20.44
CA ILE A 99 6.00 -26.77 -20.26
C ILE A 99 6.64 -27.11 -21.59
N GLN A 100 7.95 -27.29 -21.55
CA GLN A 100 8.72 -27.79 -22.67
C GLN A 100 9.25 -29.18 -22.34
N TYR A 101 8.90 -30.17 -23.17
CA TYR A 101 9.31 -31.55 -22.97
C TYR A 101 9.75 -32.21 -24.27
N ASN A 102 10.62 -33.22 -24.14
CA ASN A 102 11.15 -34.03 -25.23
C ASN A 102 10.80 -35.50 -25.02
N LEU A 103 10.39 -36.17 -26.10
CA LEU A 103 10.18 -37.62 -26.12
C LEU A 103 11.52 -38.37 -26.15
N ARG A 104 11.64 -39.43 -25.36
CA ARG A 104 12.82 -40.30 -25.39
C ARG A 104 12.77 -41.23 -26.61
N ARG A 105 13.67 -41.03 -27.56
CA ARG A 105 13.69 -41.75 -28.84
C ARG A 105 13.70 -43.29 -28.69
N GLY A 106 14.45 -43.82 -27.72
CA GLY A 106 14.56 -45.26 -27.51
C GLY A 106 13.30 -45.93 -26.95
N GLU A 107 12.41 -45.15 -26.33
CA GLU A 107 11.23 -45.65 -25.63
C GLU A 107 9.93 -45.31 -26.39
N LEU A 108 10.05 -44.65 -27.54
CA LEU A 108 8.93 -44.32 -28.41
C LEU A 108 8.08 -45.53 -28.81
N PRO A 109 8.65 -46.71 -29.15
CA PRO A 109 7.85 -47.89 -29.48
C PRO A 109 7.00 -48.38 -28.31
N LEU A 110 7.50 -48.26 -27.07
CA LEU A 110 6.77 -48.65 -25.87
C LEU A 110 5.62 -47.69 -25.59
N LEU A 111 5.88 -46.39 -25.71
CA LEU A 111 4.86 -45.35 -25.59
C LEU A 111 3.72 -45.57 -26.61
N HIS A 112 4.08 -45.85 -27.87
CA HIS A 112 3.09 -46.09 -28.93
C HIS A 112 2.33 -47.41 -28.73
N LYS A 113 2.99 -48.46 -28.21
CA LYS A 113 2.33 -49.72 -27.87
C LYS A 113 1.33 -49.56 -26.72
N GLN A 114 1.64 -48.73 -25.73
CA GLN A 114 0.82 -48.58 -24.53
C GLN A 114 -0.33 -47.59 -24.69
N PHE A 115 -0.09 -46.45 -25.36
CA PHE A 115 -1.06 -45.35 -25.45
C PHE A 115 -1.53 -45.04 -26.88
N GLY A 116 -0.89 -45.63 -27.90
CA GLY A 116 -1.25 -45.45 -29.30
C GLY A 116 -1.21 -43.98 -29.73
N LEU A 117 -2.29 -43.52 -30.36
CA LEU A 117 -2.47 -42.15 -30.84
C LEU A 117 -2.86 -41.16 -29.73
N TYR A 118 -3.28 -41.63 -28.55
CA TYR A 118 -3.83 -40.80 -27.47
C TYR A 118 -2.79 -40.39 -26.42
N TYR A 119 -1.50 -40.58 -26.70
CA TYR A 119 -0.45 -40.29 -25.72
C TYR A 119 -0.41 -38.80 -25.32
N GLU A 120 -0.79 -37.88 -26.21
CA GLU A 120 -0.84 -36.44 -25.91
C GLU A 120 -1.83 -36.12 -24.79
N ASP A 121 -3.04 -36.67 -24.85
CA ASP A 121 -4.06 -36.47 -23.81
C ASP A 121 -3.64 -37.09 -22.47
N VAL A 122 -3.00 -38.26 -22.52
CA VAL A 122 -2.46 -38.92 -21.32
C VAL A 122 -1.37 -38.07 -20.66
N VAL A 123 -0.47 -37.49 -21.45
CA VAL A 123 0.57 -36.58 -20.97
C VAL A 123 -0.04 -35.34 -20.37
N LYS A 124 -1.00 -34.72 -21.06
CA LYS A 124 -1.72 -33.54 -20.58
C LYS A 124 -2.42 -33.81 -19.25
N ASN A 125 -3.19 -34.89 -19.15
CA ASN A 125 -3.89 -35.24 -17.91
C ASN A 125 -2.90 -35.56 -16.78
N SER A 126 -1.79 -36.23 -17.08
CA SER A 126 -0.75 -36.53 -16.08
C SER A 126 -0.05 -35.28 -15.57
N ILE A 127 0.19 -34.28 -16.42
CA ILE A 127 0.68 -32.96 -16.02
C ILE A 127 -0.35 -32.29 -15.11
N ILE A 128 -1.61 -32.27 -15.53
CA ILE A 128 -2.71 -31.65 -14.77
C ILE A 128 -2.79 -32.24 -13.36
N ASP A 129 -2.71 -33.56 -13.25
CA ASP A 129 -2.78 -34.28 -11.98
C ASP A 129 -1.55 -34.02 -11.10
N ALA A 130 -0.34 -34.02 -11.67
CA ALA A 130 0.88 -33.70 -10.93
C ALA A 130 0.82 -32.28 -10.34
N VAL A 131 0.36 -31.33 -11.16
CA VAL A 131 0.20 -29.95 -10.74
C VAL A 131 -0.86 -29.82 -9.64
N LYS A 132 -2.02 -30.44 -9.81
CA LYS A 132 -3.09 -30.47 -8.80
C LYS A 132 -2.67 -31.11 -7.49
N GLY A 133 -1.79 -32.12 -7.51
CA GLY A 133 -1.25 -32.74 -6.31
C GLY A 133 -0.22 -31.87 -5.57
N SER A 134 0.50 -31.00 -6.30
CA SER A 134 1.60 -30.19 -5.73
C SER A 134 1.17 -28.82 -5.20
N ILE A 135 0.11 -28.22 -5.75
CA ILE A 135 -0.29 -26.85 -5.44
C ILE A 135 -1.02 -26.64 -4.12
N PRO A 136 -1.88 -27.56 -3.62
CA PRO A 136 -2.63 -27.35 -2.38
C PRO A 136 -1.76 -27.12 -1.13
N VAL A 137 -0.47 -27.44 -1.20
CA VAL A 137 0.51 -27.18 -0.14
C VAL A 137 0.77 -25.67 0.04
N TYR A 138 0.48 -24.85 -0.97
CA TYR A 138 0.75 -23.42 -0.97
C TYR A 138 -0.52 -22.60 -0.90
N SER A 139 -0.54 -21.63 0.01
CA SER A 139 -1.55 -20.58 0.00
C SER A 139 -1.43 -19.69 -1.25
N THR A 140 -2.53 -19.07 -1.67
CA THR A 140 -2.54 -18.08 -2.76
C THR A 140 -1.45 -17.00 -2.60
N ARG A 141 -1.17 -16.58 -1.36
CA ARG A 141 -0.13 -15.58 -1.05
C ARG A 141 1.28 -16.12 -1.32
N GLN A 142 1.56 -17.37 -0.97
CA GLN A 142 2.85 -18.00 -1.23
C GLN A 142 3.07 -18.23 -2.74
N LEU A 143 2.00 -18.53 -3.49
CA LEU A 143 2.06 -18.61 -4.95
C LEU A 143 2.49 -17.28 -5.61
N ILE A 144 2.13 -16.15 -5.00
CA ILE A 144 2.53 -14.81 -5.46
C ILE A 144 3.95 -14.46 -4.99
N LEU A 145 4.22 -14.55 -3.69
CA LEU A 145 5.47 -14.08 -3.09
C LEU A 145 6.67 -14.96 -3.44
N ASN A 146 6.49 -16.28 -3.42
CA ASN A 146 7.57 -17.26 -3.54
C ASN A 146 7.50 -18.02 -4.87
N ARG A 147 7.22 -17.29 -5.96
CA ARG A 147 6.97 -17.87 -7.30
C ARG A 147 8.08 -18.81 -7.77
N LEU A 148 9.35 -18.47 -7.52
CA LEU A 148 10.49 -19.29 -7.94
C LEU A 148 10.53 -20.65 -7.23
N GLN A 149 10.29 -20.66 -5.91
CA GLN A 149 10.27 -21.90 -5.12
C GLN A 149 9.11 -22.79 -5.54
N VAL A 150 7.93 -22.19 -5.73
CA VAL A 150 6.74 -22.91 -6.21
C VAL A 150 6.98 -23.50 -7.60
N GLN A 151 7.60 -22.74 -8.51
CA GLN A 151 7.91 -23.20 -9.85
C GLN A 151 8.88 -24.39 -9.84
N GLU A 152 9.91 -24.36 -9.00
CA GLU A 152 10.86 -25.47 -8.87
C GLU A 152 10.16 -26.76 -8.40
N ILE A 153 9.25 -26.64 -7.43
CA ILE A 153 8.54 -27.77 -6.84
C ILE A 153 7.51 -28.35 -7.81
N ILE A 154 6.77 -27.48 -8.51
CA ILE A 154 5.89 -27.90 -9.61
C ILE A 154 6.72 -28.56 -10.72
N SER A 155 7.88 -28.00 -11.08
CA SER A 155 8.76 -28.57 -12.09
C SER A 155 9.23 -29.96 -11.70
N LYS A 156 9.57 -30.16 -10.43
CA LYS A 156 9.97 -31.45 -9.89
C LYS A 156 8.82 -32.45 -9.92
N ALA A 157 7.63 -32.06 -9.46
CA ALA A 157 6.45 -32.93 -9.48
C ALA A 157 6.08 -33.38 -10.90
N ILE A 158 6.15 -32.49 -11.89
CA ILE A 158 5.90 -32.81 -13.30
C ILE A 158 7.01 -33.74 -13.83
N ARG A 159 8.28 -33.49 -13.50
CA ARG A 159 9.41 -34.36 -13.89
C ARG A 159 9.24 -35.76 -13.33
N ASP A 160 8.92 -35.89 -12.05
CA ASP A 160 8.74 -37.17 -11.39
C ASP A 160 7.56 -37.94 -12.01
N ARG A 161 6.47 -37.25 -12.38
CA ARG A 161 5.30 -37.87 -13.01
C ARG A 161 5.55 -38.31 -14.45
N LEU A 162 6.21 -37.47 -15.26
CA LEU A 162 6.40 -37.71 -16.69
C LEU A 162 7.64 -38.54 -17.00
N GLY A 163 8.74 -38.30 -16.30
CA GLY A 163 10.03 -38.98 -16.48
C GLY A 163 10.22 -40.21 -15.61
N GLY A 164 9.37 -40.38 -14.58
CA GLY A 164 9.49 -41.45 -13.59
C GLY A 164 10.67 -41.25 -12.64
N THR A 165 10.96 -42.24 -11.80
CA THR A 165 12.07 -42.21 -10.84
C THR A 165 13.38 -42.75 -11.42
N CYS A 166 13.39 -43.11 -12.69
CA CYS A 166 14.51 -43.80 -13.30
C CYS A 166 15.54 -42.85 -13.94
N CYS A 167 16.81 -43.09 -13.64
CA CYS A 167 17.91 -42.29 -14.14
C CYS A 167 17.99 -42.36 -15.67
N ARG A 168 18.42 -41.26 -16.29
CA ARG A 168 18.68 -41.20 -17.73
C ARG A 168 19.84 -42.15 -18.11
N PRO A 169 19.79 -42.85 -19.27
CA PRO A 169 20.92 -43.63 -19.74
C PRO A 169 22.18 -42.77 -19.86
N GLY A 170 23.29 -43.21 -19.25
CA GLY A 170 24.58 -42.50 -19.23
C GLY A 170 24.76 -41.48 -18.09
N CYS A 171 23.78 -41.33 -17.21
CA CYS A 171 23.83 -40.35 -16.13
C CYS A 171 24.75 -40.75 -14.96
N ALA A 172 25.03 -42.04 -14.78
CA ALA A 172 25.78 -42.59 -13.65
C ALA A 172 27.24 -42.08 -13.52
N TYR A 173 27.83 -41.55 -14.60
CA TYR A 173 29.26 -41.19 -14.63
C TYR A 173 29.56 -39.69 -14.47
N ASN A 174 28.57 -38.81 -14.64
CA ASN A 174 28.80 -37.36 -14.73
C ASN A 174 28.19 -36.53 -13.59
N GLY A 175 27.64 -37.17 -12.54
CA GLY A 175 27.02 -36.46 -11.41
C GLY A 175 25.78 -35.62 -11.77
N SER A 176 25.27 -35.74 -12.99
CA SER A 176 24.15 -34.95 -13.53
C SER A 176 22.79 -35.59 -13.28
N CYS A 177 22.70 -36.51 -12.31
CA CYS A 177 21.47 -37.22 -11.99
C CYS A 177 20.71 -36.53 -10.86
N ASP A 178 19.39 -36.51 -10.98
CA ASP A 178 18.52 -36.10 -9.88
C ASP A 178 18.76 -37.02 -8.67
N SER A 179 18.90 -36.40 -7.49
CA SER A 179 19.17 -37.10 -6.25
C SER A 179 18.04 -38.10 -5.93
N GLY A 180 18.36 -39.41 -5.89
CA GLY A 180 17.41 -40.47 -5.58
C GLY A 180 16.86 -41.26 -6.78
N CYS A 181 17.42 -41.09 -7.97
CA CYS A 181 17.00 -41.88 -9.12
C CYS A 181 17.49 -43.35 -9.07
N VAL A 182 16.67 -44.28 -9.59
CA VAL A 182 17.02 -45.70 -9.72
C VAL A 182 17.82 -45.92 -11.02
N PRO A 183 18.94 -46.66 -11.02
CA PRO A 183 19.71 -46.88 -12.23
C PRO A 183 18.87 -47.55 -13.33
N TYR A 184 19.09 -47.13 -14.57
CA TYR A 184 18.26 -47.52 -15.72
C TYR A 184 18.15 -49.04 -15.90
N SER A 185 19.20 -49.79 -15.57
CA SER A 185 19.26 -51.25 -15.68
C SER A 185 18.35 -51.99 -14.70
N SER A 186 18.06 -51.41 -13.53
CA SER A 186 17.20 -52.02 -12.50
C SER A 186 15.81 -51.39 -12.42
N CYS A 187 15.49 -50.52 -13.38
CA CYS A 187 14.23 -49.80 -13.39
C CYS A 187 13.09 -50.69 -13.91
N ALA A 188 12.10 -50.94 -13.06
CA ALA A 188 10.88 -51.64 -13.43
C ALA A 188 9.97 -50.78 -14.32
N ASP A 189 9.12 -51.40 -15.15
CA ASP A 189 8.29 -50.66 -16.13
C ASP A 189 7.32 -49.67 -15.48
N ASN A 190 6.87 -49.94 -14.25
CA ASN A 190 6.03 -49.03 -13.46
C ASN A 190 6.76 -47.77 -12.96
N GLN A 191 8.09 -47.78 -12.94
CA GLN A 191 8.93 -46.65 -12.49
C GLN A 191 9.41 -45.77 -13.64
N LYS A 192 9.19 -46.17 -14.90
CA LYS A 192 9.65 -45.45 -16.11
C LYS A 192 8.77 -44.25 -16.49
N GLY A 193 7.65 -44.03 -15.82
CA GLY A 193 6.74 -42.92 -16.08
C GLY A 193 6.17 -42.96 -17.51
N LEU A 194 6.02 -41.79 -18.13
CA LEU A 194 5.52 -41.63 -19.50
C LEU A 194 6.65 -41.43 -20.53
N TYR A 195 7.88 -41.85 -20.21
CA TYR A 195 9.03 -41.82 -21.13
C TYR A 195 9.36 -40.43 -21.72
N LEU A 196 9.10 -39.37 -20.95
CA LEU A 196 9.28 -37.97 -21.36
C LEU A 196 10.36 -37.28 -20.51
N ASP A 197 11.04 -36.32 -21.11
CA ASP A 197 12.09 -35.51 -20.47
C ASP A 197 11.67 -34.04 -20.47
N VAL A 198 11.40 -33.49 -19.28
CA VAL A 198 10.94 -32.11 -19.11
C VAL A 198 12.14 -31.17 -19.04
N LYS A 199 12.28 -30.31 -20.06
CA LYS A 199 13.38 -29.34 -20.16
C LYS A 199 13.16 -28.15 -19.25
N GLY A 200 11.98 -27.56 -19.33
CA GLY A 200 11.65 -26.35 -18.61
C GLY A 200 10.18 -26.29 -18.28
N THR A 201 9.89 -25.67 -17.15
CA THR A 201 8.52 -25.31 -16.76
C THR A 201 8.53 -23.85 -16.37
N GLN A 202 7.46 -23.14 -16.71
CA GLN A 202 7.27 -21.74 -16.35
C GLN A 202 5.83 -21.55 -15.89
N ILE A 203 5.66 -20.98 -14.70
CA ILE A 203 4.34 -20.53 -14.26
C ILE A 203 4.02 -19.26 -15.05
N GLY A 204 2.84 -19.22 -15.65
CA GLY A 204 2.28 -18.11 -16.40
C GLY A 204 1.34 -17.24 -15.57
N LYS A 205 0.22 -16.81 -16.14
CA LYS A 205 -0.73 -15.95 -15.44
C LYS A 205 -1.42 -16.72 -14.30
N LEU A 206 -1.40 -16.13 -13.12
CA LEU A 206 -2.22 -16.49 -11.97
C LEU A 206 -3.46 -15.58 -12.01
N VAL A 207 -4.65 -16.16 -12.13
CA VAL A 207 -5.92 -15.43 -12.09
C VAL A 207 -6.58 -15.75 -10.76
N ILE A 208 -6.65 -14.74 -9.92
CA ILE A 208 -7.40 -14.74 -8.66
C ILE A 208 -8.75 -14.08 -8.96
N PRO A 209 -9.88 -14.61 -8.48
CA PRO A 209 -11.18 -13.99 -8.66
C PRO A 209 -11.23 -12.63 -7.95
N ASP A 210 -11.86 -11.65 -8.60
CA ASP A 210 -11.94 -10.27 -8.11
C ASP A 210 -12.54 -10.17 -6.69
N ASP A 211 -13.47 -11.05 -6.32
CA ASP A 211 -14.08 -11.07 -4.98
C ASP A 211 -13.06 -11.35 -3.87
N VAL A 212 -12.12 -12.26 -4.14
CA VAL A 212 -11.07 -12.66 -3.20
C VAL A 212 -10.01 -11.57 -3.11
N GLU A 213 -9.64 -11.00 -4.26
CA GLU A 213 -8.72 -9.87 -4.33
C GLU A 213 -9.26 -8.65 -3.58
N ASN A 214 -10.51 -8.27 -3.82
CA ASN A 214 -11.17 -7.14 -3.16
C ASN A 214 -11.27 -7.35 -1.64
N ARG A 215 -11.62 -8.56 -1.19
CA ARG A 215 -11.65 -8.87 0.25
C ARG A 215 -10.27 -8.77 0.87
N PHE A 216 -9.25 -9.27 0.18
CA PHE A 216 -7.87 -9.20 0.64
C PHE A 216 -7.37 -7.74 0.72
N LEU A 217 -7.60 -6.95 -0.33
CA LEU A 217 -7.28 -5.52 -0.36
C LEU A 217 -7.99 -4.77 0.76
N ARG A 218 -9.27 -5.08 1.02
CA ARG A 218 -10.01 -4.46 2.14
C ARG A 218 -9.39 -4.78 3.49
N VAL A 219 -8.93 -6.01 3.72
CA VAL A 219 -8.23 -6.37 4.97
C VAL A 219 -6.93 -5.58 5.12
N LEU A 220 -6.15 -5.46 4.04
CA LEU A 220 -4.91 -4.67 4.07
C LEU A 220 -5.19 -3.18 4.34
N ILE A 221 -6.22 -2.61 3.70
CA ILE A 221 -6.65 -1.23 3.94
C ILE A 221 -7.06 -1.05 5.40
N LEU A 222 -7.90 -1.95 5.95
CA LEU A 222 -8.33 -1.87 7.34
C LEU A 222 -7.14 -1.97 8.33
N GLN A 223 -6.14 -2.79 8.01
CA GLN A 223 -4.94 -2.90 8.83
C GLN A 223 -4.13 -1.60 8.81
N GLU A 224 -3.97 -1.00 7.63
CA GLU A 224 -3.26 0.28 7.46
C GLU A 224 -4.01 1.43 8.13
N GLU A 225 -5.34 1.49 7.99
CA GLU A 225 -6.18 2.46 8.65
C GLU A 225 -6.12 2.31 10.18
N SER A 226 -6.16 1.08 10.69
CA SER A 226 -6.02 0.81 12.12
C SER A 226 -4.66 1.28 12.66
N ALA A 227 -3.57 1.02 11.93
CA ALA A 227 -2.25 1.49 12.31
C ALA A 227 -2.17 3.02 12.31
N ARG A 228 -2.73 3.66 11.27
CA ARG A 228 -2.81 5.13 11.16
C ARG A 228 -3.58 5.75 12.34
N GLU A 229 -4.74 5.22 12.69
CA GLU A 229 -5.52 5.70 13.84
C GLU A 229 -4.76 5.56 15.16
N LYS A 230 -4.03 4.47 15.35
CA LYS A 230 -3.19 4.28 16.53
C LYS A 230 -2.11 5.36 16.64
N PHE A 231 -1.43 5.70 15.54
CA PHE A 231 -0.45 6.79 15.53
C PHE A 231 -1.09 8.16 15.84
N TYR A 232 -2.31 8.42 15.37
CA TYR A 232 -3.01 9.66 15.72
C TYR A 232 -3.36 9.73 17.21
N GLN A 233 -3.80 8.63 17.81
CA GLN A 233 -4.08 8.57 19.24
C GLN A 233 -2.82 8.79 20.08
N GLU A 234 -1.72 8.12 19.72
CA GLU A 234 -0.42 8.30 20.40
C GLU A 234 0.07 9.75 20.29
N ALA A 235 -0.03 10.36 19.10
CA ALA A 235 0.33 11.76 18.92
C ALA A 235 -0.52 12.71 19.76
N GLN A 236 -1.83 12.45 19.92
CA GLN A 236 -2.69 13.24 20.78
C GLN A 236 -2.33 13.11 22.26
N VAL A 237 -1.97 11.90 22.72
CA VAL A 237 -1.52 11.68 24.10
C VAL A 237 -0.24 12.48 24.37
N VAL A 238 0.76 12.37 23.48
CA VAL A 238 2.03 13.11 23.63
C VAL A 238 1.79 14.63 23.64
N ARG A 239 0.88 15.14 22.81
CA ARG A 239 0.51 16.58 22.84
C ARG A 239 -0.12 16.98 24.17
N LYS A 240 -1.09 16.22 24.68
CA LYS A 240 -1.72 16.51 25.97
C LYS A 240 -0.74 16.43 27.14
N GLU A 241 0.17 15.47 27.12
CA GLU A 241 1.24 15.38 28.11
C GLU A 241 2.19 16.58 28.03
N THR A 242 2.54 17.00 26.82
CA THR A 242 3.38 18.19 26.60
C THR A 242 2.68 19.47 27.07
N GLU A 243 1.40 19.64 26.76
CA GLU A 243 0.58 20.77 27.24
C GLU A 243 0.51 20.79 28.76
N LYS A 244 0.34 19.63 29.40
CA LYS A 244 0.37 19.50 30.86
C LYS A 244 1.73 19.91 31.42
N MET A 245 2.84 19.45 30.84
CA MET A 245 4.19 19.83 31.29
C MET A 245 4.42 21.34 31.14
N VAL A 246 4.04 21.94 30.02
CA VAL A 246 4.14 23.39 29.80
C VAL A 246 3.32 24.16 30.83
N ALA A 247 2.10 23.71 31.13
CA ALA A 247 1.26 24.33 32.14
C ALA A 247 1.89 24.25 33.55
N GLN A 248 2.45 23.08 33.91
CA GLN A 248 3.17 22.90 35.18
C GLN A 248 4.37 23.83 35.28
N THR A 249 5.25 23.84 34.27
CA THR A 249 6.42 24.74 34.25
C THR A 249 6.02 26.21 34.34
N LYS A 250 4.91 26.61 33.73
CA LYS A 250 4.40 27.98 33.82
C LYS A 250 3.92 28.32 35.24
N ASN A 251 3.23 27.39 35.90
CA ASN A 251 2.80 27.57 37.29
C ASN A 251 4.00 27.66 38.23
N ASP A 252 4.98 26.77 38.09
CA ASP A 252 6.20 26.76 38.91
C ASP A 252 7.00 28.06 38.71
N ALA A 253 7.15 28.52 37.46
CA ALA A 253 7.80 29.78 37.16
C ALA A 253 7.06 30.97 37.77
N GLN A 254 5.73 30.93 37.81
CA GLN A 254 4.92 31.97 38.45
C GLN A 254 5.09 31.98 39.97
N GLU A 255 5.12 30.81 40.61
CA GLU A 255 5.38 30.67 42.05
C GLU A 255 6.76 31.21 42.41
N ILE A 256 7.81 30.81 41.67
CA ILE A 256 9.18 31.31 41.86
C ILE A 256 9.23 32.83 41.70
N LYS A 257 8.56 33.37 40.68
CA LYS A 257 8.49 34.81 40.45
C LYS A 257 7.82 35.53 41.62
N GLN A 258 6.67 35.03 42.10
CA GLN A 258 5.96 35.63 43.24
C GLN A 258 6.81 35.59 44.51
N ASN A 259 7.45 34.46 44.81
CA ASN A 259 8.35 34.33 45.94
C ASN A 259 9.56 35.30 45.83
N ALA A 260 10.20 35.38 44.65
CA ALA A 260 11.29 36.31 44.40
C ALA A 260 10.87 37.78 44.57
N THR A 261 9.65 38.15 44.14
CA THR A 261 9.14 39.52 44.35
C THR A 261 8.94 39.84 45.83
N VAL A 262 8.36 38.91 46.61
CA VAL A 262 8.17 39.08 48.05
C VAL A 262 9.51 39.18 48.77
N LEU A 263 10.48 38.33 48.42
CA LEU A 263 11.82 38.38 48.98
C LEU A 263 12.54 39.69 48.63
N SER A 264 12.43 40.16 47.40
CA SER A 264 13.01 41.45 46.99
C SER A 264 12.40 42.62 47.75
N GLU A 265 11.08 42.62 47.97
CA GLU A 265 10.40 43.64 48.75
C GLU A 265 10.79 43.60 50.22
N TYR A 266 10.88 42.40 50.80
CA TYR A 266 11.36 42.19 52.17
C TYR A 266 12.81 42.70 52.34
N ILE A 267 13.73 42.33 51.45
CA ILE A 267 15.11 42.84 51.48
C ILE A 267 15.13 44.36 51.34
N GLY A 268 14.30 44.92 50.46
CA GLY A 268 14.17 46.37 50.27
C GLY A 268 13.68 47.09 51.53
N THR A 269 12.67 46.55 52.23
CA THR A 269 12.13 47.15 53.45
C THR A 269 13.12 47.05 54.62
N VAL A 270 13.74 45.89 54.83
CA VAL A 270 14.78 45.70 55.85
C VAL A 270 15.99 46.59 55.59
N SER A 271 16.44 46.69 54.33
CA SER A 271 17.58 47.54 53.97
C SER A 271 17.28 49.02 54.20
N LYS A 272 16.07 49.48 53.85
CA LYS A 272 15.62 50.87 54.14
C LYS A 272 15.57 51.15 55.64
N ALA A 273 15.04 50.22 56.43
CA ALA A 273 14.97 50.36 57.89
C ALA A 273 16.36 50.40 58.54
N ASN A 274 17.28 49.54 58.08
CA ASN A 274 18.66 49.54 58.55
C ASN A 274 19.40 50.82 58.14
N TYR A 275 19.19 51.29 56.91
CA TYR A 275 19.75 52.54 56.41
C TYR A 275 19.26 53.75 57.23
N SER A 276 17.95 53.86 57.48
CA SER A 276 17.39 54.95 58.30
C SER A 276 17.93 54.89 59.74
N ALA A 277 17.99 53.69 60.34
CA ALA A 277 18.55 53.52 61.68
C ALA A 277 20.03 53.91 61.74
N ALA A 278 20.82 53.57 60.72
CA ALA A 278 22.24 53.95 60.64
C ALA A 278 22.42 55.47 60.51
N ILE A 279 21.62 56.13 59.67
CA ILE A 279 21.63 57.61 59.56
C ILE A 279 21.23 58.26 60.87
N ASP A 280 20.14 57.80 61.49
CA ASP A 280 19.66 58.38 62.74
C ASP A 280 20.69 58.21 63.86
N ASN A 281 21.34 57.04 63.94
CA ASN A 281 22.43 56.83 64.88
C ASN A 281 23.63 57.76 64.60
N ALA A 282 24.06 57.88 63.33
CA ALA A 282 25.13 58.80 62.95
C ALA A 282 24.76 60.27 63.28
N ARG A 283 23.49 60.65 63.07
CA ARG A 283 22.94 61.97 63.43
C ARG A 283 22.99 62.21 64.94
N VAL A 284 22.56 61.25 65.76
CA VAL A 284 22.62 61.33 67.22
C VAL A 284 24.06 61.49 67.71
N ILE A 285 25.00 60.71 67.16
CA ILE A 285 26.43 60.82 67.48
C ILE A 285 26.97 62.21 67.10
N GLY A 286 26.62 62.71 65.91
CA GLY A 286 27.01 64.02 65.43
C GLY A 286 26.50 65.16 66.32
N LEU A 287 25.21 65.12 66.69
CA LEU A 287 24.60 66.09 67.60
C LEU A 287 25.26 66.06 68.97
N LYS A 288 25.53 64.86 69.52
CA LYS A 288 26.23 64.71 70.80
C LYS A 288 27.62 65.38 70.77
N LYS A 289 28.39 65.18 69.69
CA LYS A 289 29.68 65.86 69.51
C LYS A 289 29.53 67.38 69.42
N LEU A 290 28.54 67.87 68.66
CA LEU A 290 28.28 69.30 68.50
C LEU A 290 27.92 69.97 69.83
N PHE A 291 26.98 69.38 70.60
CA PHE A 291 26.59 69.91 71.91
C PHE A 291 27.73 69.92 72.91
N ASN A 292 28.57 68.88 72.90
CA ASN A 292 29.76 68.83 73.73
C ASN A 292 30.76 69.94 73.36
N ASN A 293 31.01 70.16 72.06
CA ASN A 293 31.94 71.19 71.60
C ASN A 293 31.43 72.62 71.88
N LEU A 294 30.12 72.85 71.82
CA LEU A 294 29.49 74.14 72.13
C LEU A 294 29.20 74.33 73.63
N ASN A 295 29.54 73.35 74.46
CA ASN A 295 29.30 73.32 75.90
C ASN A 295 27.81 73.55 76.30
N ILE A 296 26.89 73.06 75.48
CA ILE A 296 25.44 73.16 75.74
C ILE A 296 25.01 71.95 76.58
N THR A 297 24.93 72.14 77.90
CA THR A 297 24.60 71.06 78.85
C THR A 297 23.10 70.96 79.12
N ASP A 298 22.41 72.11 79.23
CA ASP A 298 20.99 72.19 79.57
C ASP A 298 20.09 71.63 78.44
N GLN A 299 19.15 70.76 78.84
CA GLN A 299 18.20 70.12 77.94
C GLN A 299 17.31 71.14 77.22
N LYS A 300 17.01 72.28 77.87
CA LYS A 300 16.18 73.34 77.27
C LYS A 300 16.81 73.92 76.00
N TYR A 301 18.13 74.12 75.99
CA TYR A 301 18.85 74.66 74.84
C TYR A 301 19.06 73.61 73.74
N LYS A 302 19.22 72.31 74.10
CA LYS A 302 19.27 71.22 73.11
C LYS A 302 17.98 71.10 72.32
N SER A 303 16.83 71.09 73.01
CA SER A 303 15.52 71.02 72.36
C SER A 303 15.24 72.26 71.49
N SER A 304 15.67 73.44 71.93
CA SER A 304 15.52 74.69 71.14
C SER A 304 16.39 74.66 69.88
N PHE A 305 17.62 74.15 69.97
CA PHE A 305 18.51 74.00 68.82
C PHE A 305 17.99 72.98 67.82
N ASP A 306 17.53 71.82 68.28
CA ASP A 306 16.94 70.81 67.38
C ASP A 306 15.69 71.35 66.67
N TYR A 307 14.85 72.11 67.36
CA TYR A 307 13.70 72.79 66.76
C TYR A 307 14.11 73.82 65.69
N LEU A 308 15.11 74.66 65.97
CA LEU A 308 15.62 75.60 64.96
C LEU A 308 16.22 74.86 63.74
N ARG A 309 16.82 73.69 63.95
CA ARG A 309 17.38 72.88 62.87
C ARG A 309 16.29 72.22 62.03
N THR A 310 15.23 71.70 62.64
CA THR A 310 14.08 71.16 61.88
C THR A 310 13.36 72.25 61.10
N LEU A 311 13.32 73.48 61.61
CA LEU A 311 12.79 74.63 60.90
C LEU A 311 13.68 75.06 59.72
N LYS A 312 15.01 74.95 59.84
CA LYS A 312 15.96 75.29 58.76
C LYS A 312 15.76 74.41 57.51
N ASP A 313 15.43 73.14 57.69
CA ASP A 313 15.26 72.18 56.59
C ASP A 313 13.90 72.33 55.88
N LEU A 314 13.01 73.21 56.36
CA LEU A 314 11.70 73.50 55.75
C LEU A 314 11.79 74.80 54.94
N SER A 315 11.72 74.69 53.61
CA SER A 315 11.98 75.81 52.69
C SER A 315 10.93 76.93 52.69
N ASN A 316 9.76 76.73 53.32
CA ASN A 316 8.61 77.65 53.28
C ASN A 316 7.98 77.83 54.68
N ILE A 317 8.67 78.47 55.62
CA ILE A 317 8.08 78.83 56.93
C ILE A 317 8.19 80.34 57.16
N PHE A 318 7.04 80.99 57.39
CA PHE A 318 6.97 82.34 57.92
C PHE A 318 7.08 82.27 59.45
N LEU A 319 8.25 82.62 59.98
CA LEU A 319 8.49 82.72 61.42
C LEU A 319 8.18 84.14 61.87
N THR A 320 7.07 84.32 62.60
CA THR A 320 6.78 85.58 63.30
C THR A 320 7.31 85.50 64.73
N VAL A 321 8.22 86.39 65.10
CA VAL A 321 8.77 86.49 66.46
C VAL A 321 7.98 87.54 67.22
N ASP A 322 7.16 87.12 68.18
CA ASP A 322 6.51 88.03 69.13
C ASP A 322 7.24 87.97 70.48
N PHE A 323 7.58 89.14 71.03
CA PHE A 323 8.55 89.28 72.12
C PHE A 323 8.00 88.91 73.51
N GLN A 324 6.75 88.46 73.62
CA GLN A 324 6.13 88.25 74.94
C GLN A 324 5.53 86.89 75.26
N GLN A 325 5.39 85.93 74.33
CA GLN A 325 5.14 84.51 74.69
C GLN A 325 5.10 83.62 73.43
N ARG A 326 5.85 82.49 73.48
CA ARG A 326 5.80 81.31 72.58
C ARG A 326 5.73 81.57 71.06
N ILE A 327 6.77 81.12 70.34
CA ILE A 327 6.74 80.95 68.88
C ILE A 327 5.59 80.01 68.51
N ALA A 328 4.54 80.53 67.86
CA ALA A 328 3.46 79.76 67.27
C ALA A 328 3.55 79.89 65.74
N GLY A 329 3.81 78.79 65.05
CA GLY A 329 3.79 78.72 63.59
C GLY A 329 2.45 78.21 63.07
N SER A 330 1.87 78.91 62.09
CA SER A 330 0.74 78.42 61.30
C SER A 330 1.29 77.67 60.08
N PHE A 331 0.83 76.44 59.87
CA PHE A 331 1.17 75.66 58.68
C PHE A 331 0.36 76.21 57.50
N GLY A 332 1.01 76.95 56.60
CA GLY A 332 0.43 77.30 55.32
C GLY A 332 0.15 76.03 54.51
N SER A 333 -1.13 75.76 54.26
CA SER A 333 -1.56 74.77 53.27
C SER A 333 -1.02 75.19 51.91
N SER A 334 0.03 74.52 51.44
CA SER A 334 0.48 74.63 50.05
C SER A 334 -0.04 73.43 49.30
N SER A 335 -1.19 73.62 48.66
CA SER A 335 -1.67 72.75 47.59
C SER A 335 -0.73 72.88 46.38
N LYS A 336 0.07 71.85 46.12
CA LYS A 336 0.14 71.08 44.86
C LYS A 336 1.35 70.16 44.86
#